data_AF-A3ZUE8-F1
#
_entry.id   AF-A3ZUE8-F1
#
_cell.length_a   1.000
_cell.length_b   1.000
_cell.length_c   1.000
_cell.angle_alpha   90.00
_cell.angle_beta   90.00
_cell.angle_gamma   90.00
#
_symmetry.space_group_name_H-M   'P 1'
#
loop_
_entity.id
_entity.type
_entity.pdbx_description
1 polymer ?
#
loop_
_entity_poly.entity_id
_entity_poly.type
_entity_poly.pdbx_seq_one_letter_code
_entity_poly.pdbx_strand_id
1 'polypeptide(L)'
;MRGTLKIAWFALIFASIALIPAAVRAEHLKEMFLPQSGHIEMKASISVKLTNADVRTLEDVLALREKLNDRPFDEASVTSWKFLERAGLKKVERELPPPMRNVPADQMILSSEWQDVVIDFDGSRQGFSVDDPGDLPYRSEVTVGPGSCVELEQLNGRWTYRHFNYVRTHSWRHFNCERLLSREAFLFRNKYSVRPIGNFELFTTMFEYRGRDELLLVDREQDAVLVRASRWKHNDLIHSFTLHMQMQSQESPQPHQVPAVTLHFYGGRGVGADRTWHCNVYWLEKADFAVTFPPERFVLNVPAKERYHAEGEKYPRWVNAPILDITHKTLKMVTEELNKQHK
;
A
#
# COMPACT_ATOMS: atom_id res chain seq x y z
N MET A 1 -24.22 -68.46 45.42
CA MET A 1 -23.14 -67.67 44.79
C MET A 1 -23.37 -66.21 45.14
N ARG A 2 -22.52 -65.66 46.02
CA ARG A 2 -22.57 -64.28 46.55
C ARG A 2 -21.16 -63.69 46.44
N GLY A 3 -21.09 -62.38 46.20
CA GLY A 3 -19.91 -61.52 46.35
C GLY A 3 -19.28 -61.15 45.01
N THR A 4 -18.87 -59.92 44.73
CA THR A 4 -18.88 -58.65 45.48
C THR A 4 -18.58 -57.54 44.48
N LEU A 5 -19.23 -56.40 44.68
CA LEU A 5 -18.94 -55.10 44.04
C LEU A 5 -17.59 -54.54 44.54
N LYS A 6 -16.81 -53.83 43.71
CA LYS A 6 -16.28 -52.46 43.99
C LYS A 6 -15.18 -51.97 43.00
N ILE A 7 -15.50 -50.85 42.34
CA ILE A 7 -14.75 -49.57 42.28
C ILE A 7 -13.42 -49.49 41.49
N ALA A 8 -13.53 -48.83 40.33
CA ALA A 8 -12.74 -47.73 39.75
C ALA A 8 -11.24 -47.58 40.09
N TRP A 9 -10.41 -47.50 39.05
CA TRP A 9 -9.22 -46.64 39.00
C TRP A 9 -9.04 -45.99 37.61
N PHE A 10 -8.70 -44.71 37.67
CA PHE A 10 -8.50 -43.70 36.64
C PHE A 10 -7.27 -43.90 35.74
N ALA A 11 -7.33 -43.38 34.50
CA ALA A 11 -6.33 -42.55 33.81
C ALA A 11 -6.66 -42.52 32.30
N LEU A 12 -7.57 -41.67 31.81
CA LEU A 12 -7.26 -40.32 31.30
C LEU A 12 -5.83 -40.17 30.76
N ILE A 13 -5.65 -40.63 29.52
CA ILE A 13 -4.58 -40.14 28.63
C ILE A 13 -5.02 -38.74 28.17
N PHE A 14 -4.90 -37.74 29.04
CA PHE A 14 -4.60 -36.40 28.58
C PHE A 14 -3.15 -36.44 28.15
N ALA A 15 -2.91 -36.69 26.87
CA ALA A 15 -1.68 -36.26 26.25
C ALA A 15 -1.71 -34.73 26.28
N SER A 16 -1.19 -34.20 27.37
CA SER A 16 -0.68 -32.85 27.50
C SER A 16 0.32 -32.65 26.36
N ILE A 17 -0.16 -32.20 25.20
CA ILE A 17 0.68 -31.44 24.28
C ILE A 17 1.08 -30.24 25.11
N ALA A 18 2.28 -30.33 25.68
CA ALA A 18 2.94 -29.20 26.28
C ALA A 18 2.85 -28.08 25.24
N LEU A 19 2.07 -27.04 25.56
CA LEU A 19 2.28 -25.73 24.96
C LEU A 19 3.70 -25.36 25.34
N ILE A 20 4.67 -25.78 24.54
CA ILE A 20 5.95 -25.10 24.47
C ILE A 20 5.54 -23.68 24.07
N PRO A 21 5.71 -22.67 24.93
CA PRO A 21 5.51 -21.31 24.49
C PRO A 21 6.42 -21.14 23.28
N ALA A 22 5.83 -20.99 22.09
CA ALA A 22 6.58 -20.87 20.85
C ALA A 22 7.68 -19.84 21.10
N ALA A 23 8.94 -20.27 20.96
CA ALA A 23 10.07 -19.44 21.31
C ALA A 23 9.96 -18.14 20.50
N VAL A 24 9.70 -17.05 21.19
CA VAL A 24 9.63 -15.73 20.57
C VAL A 24 11.02 -15.40 20.07
N ARG A 25 11.28 -15.65 18.80
CA ARG A 25 12.54 -15.35 18.14
C ARG A 25 12.47 -13.93 17.58
N ALA A 26 13.54 -13.17 17.79
CA ALA A 26 13.73 -11.87 17.15
C ALA A 26 14.30 -12.09 15.73
N GLU A 27 13.57 -11.65 14.71
CA GLU A 27 13.93 -11.90 13.31
C GLU A 27 13.69 -10.68 12.42
N HIS A 28 14.43 -10.61 11.30
CA HIS A 28 14.22 -9.66 10.22
C HIS A 28 13.63 -10.40 9.01
N LEU A 29 12.86 -9.73 8.17
CA LEU A 29 12.33 -10.28 6.89
C LEU A 29 13.40 -10.41 5.78
N LYS A 30 14.70 -10.42 6.11
CA LYS A 30 15.80 -10.28 5.12
C LYS A 30 15.91 -11.44 4.13
N GLU A 31 15.25 -12.57 4.41
CA GLU A 31 15.23 -13.74 3.53
C GLU A 31 14.19 -13.62 2.41
N MET A 32 13.25 -12.68 2.53
CA MET A 32 12.22 -12.45 1.52
C MET A 32 12.72 -11.57 0.36
N PHE A 33 12.17 -11.75 -0.84
CA PHE A 33 12.55 -10.92 -1.99
C PHE A 33 12.04 -9.47 -1.82
N LEU A 34 12.87 -8.49 -2.17
CA LEU A 34 12.55 -7.06 -2.13
C LEU A 34 12.80 -6.48 -3.54
N PRO A 35 11.75 -6.12 -4.30
CA PRO A 35 11.95 -5.57 -5.64
C PRO A 35 12.64 -4.21 -5.58
N GLN A 36 13.76 -4.08 -6.29
CA GLN A 36 14.51 -2.82 -6.40
C GLN A 36 14.16 -2.04 -7.66
N SER A 37 13.68 -2.70 -8.70
CA SER A 37 13.15 -2.07 -9.90
C SER A 37 11.95 -2.85 -10.45
N GLY A 38 11.13 -2.20 -11.25
CA GLY A 38 10.00 -2.85 -11.91
C GLY A 38 9.01 -1.92 -12.58
N HIS A 39 8.12 -2.55 -13.34
CA HIS A 39 6.98 -1.96 -14.02
C HIS A 39 5.69 -2.62 -13.51
N ILE A 40 4.69 -1.83 -13.13
CA ILE A 40 3.42 -2.35 -12.66
C ILE A 40 2.27 -1.58 -13.32
N GLU A 41 1.28 -2.33 -13.80
CA GLU A 41 0.02 -1.84 -14.36
C GLU A 41 -1.12 -2.40 -13.50
N MET A 42 -2.05 -1.54 -13.07
CA MET A 42 -3.17 -1.94 -12.21
C MET A 42 -4.37 -1.02 -12.38
N LYS A 43 -5.55 -1.53 -12.02
CA LYS A 43 -6.74 -0.72 -11.78
C LYS A 43 -6.87 -0.40 -10.31
N ALA A 44 -7.09 0.87 -9.98
CA ALA A 44 -7.25 1.32 -8.61
C ALA A 44 -8.61 1.96 -8.38
N SER A 45 -9.21 1.70 -7.21
CA SER A 45 -10.33 2.47 -6.69
C SER A 45 -9.99 2.97 -5.30
N ILE A 46 -9.98 4.29 -5.13
CA ILE A 46 -9.43 4.94 -3.94
C ILE A 46 -10.53 5.47 -3.02
N SER A 47 -10.34 5.27 -1.72
CA SER A 47 -11.17 5.79 -0.64
C SER A 47 -12.65 5.40 -0.72
N VAL A 48 -12.93 4.16 -1.12
CA VAL A 48 -14.29 3.64 -1.18
C VAL A 48 -14.82 3.42 0.23
N LYS A 49 -15.88 4.15 0.58
CA LYS A 49 -16.54 4.03 1.88
C LYS A 49 -17.31 2.72 1.94
N LEU A 50 -17.09 1.96 3.02
CA LEU A 50 -17.75 0.68 3.26
C LEU A 50 -18.61 0.74 4.52
N THR A 51 -19.71 0.00 4.49
CA THR A 51 -20.55 -0.30 5.67
C THR A 51 -20.45 -1.77 6.03
N ASN A 52 -20.85 -2.10 7.27
CA ASN A 52 -20.81 -3.45 7.85
C ASN A 52 -19.41 -4.06 8.04
N ALA A 53 -18.36 -3.25 8.04
CA ALA A 53 -17.01 -3.69 8.41
C ALA A 53 -16.79 -3.56 9.92
N ASP A 54 -17.25 -4.55 10.71
CA ASP A 54 -16.95 -4.61 12.16
C ASP A 54 -15.63 -5.34 12.42
N VAL A 55 -14.53 -4.76 11.93
CA VAL A 55 -13.18 -5.30 12.14
C VAL A 55 -12.51 -4.58 13.30
N ARG A 56 -12.15 -5.32 14.36
CA ARG A 56 -11.55 -4.77 15.58
C ARG A 56 -10.22 -5.40 15.93
N THR A 57 -10.10 -6.72 15.80
CA THR A 57 -8.90 -7.47 16.19
C THR A 57 -8.18 -8.07 14.98
N LEU A 58 -7.03 -8.69 15.21
CA LEU A 58 -6.34 -9.43 14.15
C LEU A 58 -7.17 -10.62 13.66
N GLU A 59 -7.87 -11.31 14.55
CA GLU A 59 -8.74 -12.44 14.22
C GLU A 59 -9.86 -12.01 13.26
N ASP A 60 -10.46 -10.83 13.46
CA ASP A 60 -11.45 -10.28 12.54
C ASP A 60 -10.86 -10.01 11.15
N VAL A 61 -9.62 -9.51 11.09
CA VAL A 61 -8.89 -9.28 9.83
C VAL A 61 -8.66 -10.60 9.09
N LEU A 62 -8.23 -11.64 9.81
CA LEU A 62 -7.97 -12.96 9.23
C LEU A 62 -9.27 -13.61 8.73
N ALA A 63 -10.34 -13.55 9.53
CA ALA A 63 -11.65 -14.06 9.14
C ALA A 63 -12.22 -13.32 7.92
N LEU A 64 -12.02 -12.00 7.83
CA LEU A 64 -12.39 -11.23 6.65
C LEU A 64 -11.60 -11.66 5.41
N ARG A 65 -10.29 -11.86 5.54
CA ARG A 65 -9.45 -12.35 4.45
C ARG A 65 -9.91 -13.71 3.94
N GLU A 66 -10.20 -14.65 4.84
CA GLU A 66 -10.69 -15.98 4.46
C GLU A 66 -12.02 -15.90 3.71
N LYS A 67 -12.97 -15.09 4.19
CA LYS A 67 -14.26 -14.88 3.50
C LYS A 67 -14.09 -14.27 2.11
N LEU A 68 -13.19 -13.30 1.95
CA LEU A 68 -12.96 -12.65 0.66
C LEU A 68 -12.20 -13.56 -0.32
N ASN A 69 -11.32 -14.42 0.17
CA ASN A 69 -10.47 -15.30 -0.62
C ASN A 69 -11.09 -16.70 -0.85
N ASP A 70 -12.40 -16.87 -0.59
CA ASP A 70 -13.11 -18.15 -0.70
C ASP A 70 -13.24 -18.66 -2.15
N ARG A 71 -13.09 -17.76 -3.13
CA ARG A 71 -13.23 -18.00 -4.56
C ARG A 71 -12.25 -17.13 -5.35
N PRO A 72 -11.86 -17.56 -6.58
CA PRO A 72 -11.13 -16.73 -7.51
C PRO A 72 -11.80 -15.37 -7.74
N PHE A 73 -10.97 -14.33 -7.88
CA PHE A 73 -11.37 -13.02 -8.34
C PHE A 73 -11.22 -13.00 -9.86
N ASP A 74 -12.09 -12.24 -10.48
CA ASP A 74 -11.99 -11.86 -11.87
C ASP A 74 -12.19 -10.35 -11.93
N GLU A 75 -11.69 -9.72 -12.99
CA GLU A 75 -11.73 -8.28 -13.12
C GLU A 75 -13.17 -7.74 -13.00
N ALA A 76 -14.15 -8.43 -13.59
CA ALA A 76 -15.54 -7.99 -13.57
C ALA A 76 -16.14 -8.07 -12.15
N SER A 77 -15.82 -9.10 -11.36
CA SER A 77 -16.30 -9.20 -9.98
C SER A 77 -15.67 -8.19 -9.03
N VAL A 78 -14.41 -7.82 -9.26
CA VAL A 78 -13.70 -6.78 -8.50
C VAL A 78 -14.21 -5.39 -8.87
N THR A 79 -14.23 -5.07 -10.17
CA THR A 79 -14.66 -3.75 -10.66
C THR A 79 -16.13 -3.46 -10.41
N SER A 80 -16.98 -4.50 -10.33
CA SER A 80 -18.39 -4.35 -9.97
C SER A 80 -18.67 -4.45 -8.47
N TRP A 81 -17.65 -4.57 -7.61
CA TRP A 81 -17.77 -4.70 -6.14
C TRP A 81 -18.53 -5.91 -5.60
N LYS A 82 -18.93 -6.85 -6.46
CA LYS A 82 -19.72 -8.04 -6.06
C LYS A 82 -18.96 -8.93 -5.09
N PHE A 83 -17.64 -8.85 -5.10
CA PHE A 83 -16.80 -9.60 -4.17
C PHE A 83 -16.98 -9.17 -2.71
N LEU A 84 -17.33 -7.89 -2.45
CA LEU A 84 -17.57 -7.38 -1.10
C LEU A 84 -18.83 -7.98 -0.47
N GLU A 85 -19.86 -8.24 -1.28
CA GLU A 85 -21.13 -8.80 -0.83
C GLU A 85 -20.94 -10.18 -0.17
N ARG A 86 -19.96 -10.96 -0.64
CA ARG A 86 -19.58 -12.27 -0.08
C ARG A 86 -19.11 -12.17 1.37
N ALA A 87 -18.46 -11.06 1.71
CA ALA A 87 -18.00 -10.76 3.07
C ALA A 87 -19.06 -10.01 3.91
N GLY A 88 -20.26 -9.78 3.37
CA GLY A 88 -21.30 -8.97 4.01
C GLY A 88 -21.01 -7.46 4.00
N LEU A 89 -19.99 -7.03 3.26
CA LEU A 89 -19.59 -5.64 3.11
C LEU A 89 -20.42 -4.98 2.01
N LYS A 90 -20.76 -3.70 2.20
CA LYS A 90 -21.45 -2.90 1.19
C LYS A 90 -20.72 -1.61 0.94
N LYS A 91 -20.46 -1.34 -0.35
CA LYS A 91 -20.02 -0.03 -0.80
C LYS A 91 -21.13 1.00 -0.55
N VAL A 92 -20.74 2.16 -0.04
CA VAL A 92 -21.61 3.35 0.00
C VAL A 92 -21.45 4.08 -1.32
N GLU A 93 -22.57 4.35 -1.99
CA GLU A 93 -22.56 5.11 -3.24
C GLU A 93 -22.02 6.52 -2.99
N ARG A 94 -21.20 7.01 -3.91
CA ARG A 94 -20.67 8.37 -3.86
C ARG A 94 -21.79 9.32 -4.29
N GLU A 95 -22.14 10.24 -3.41
CA GLU A 95 -22.99 11.37 -3.76
C GLU A 95 -22.12 12.52 -4.27
N LEU A 96 -22.62 13.29 -5.22
CA LEU A 96 -21.98 14.54 -5.62
C LEU A 96 -21.83 15.43 -4.37
N PRO A 97 -20.64 16.01 -4.11
CA PRO A 97 -20.50 16.93 -3.00
C PRO A 97 -21.46 18.11 -3.19
N PRO A 98 -21.92 18.75 -2.10
CA PRO A 98 -22.74 19.94 -2.23
C PRO A 98 -21.98 21.01 -3.02
N PRO A 99 -22.68 21.81 -3.85
CA PRO A 99 -22.03 22.77 -4.74
C PRO A 99 -21.16 23.76 -3.99
N MET A 100 -19.90 23.86 -4.45
CA MET A 100 -18.96 24.84 -3.92
C MET A 100 -19.38 26.25 -4.35
N ARG A 101 -19.16 27.23 -3.47
CA ARG A 101 -19.43 28.64 -3.77
C ARG A 101 -18.62 29.05 -5.01
N ASN A 102 -19.31 29.54 -6.04
CA ASN A 102 -18.76 29.94 -7.35
C ASN A 102 -18.33 28.79 -8.29
N VAL A 103 -18.70 27.54 -8.01
CA VAL A 103 -18.56 26.42 -8.96
C VAL A 103 -19.97 25.99 -9.39
N PRO A 104 -20.33 26.17 -10.67
CA PRO A 104 -21.60 25.68 -11.20
C PRO A 104 -21.75 24.16 -10.98
N ALA A 105 -22.96 23.70 -10.65
CA ALA A 105 -23.21 22.29 -10.32
C ALA A 105 -22.94 21.34 -11.49
N ASP A 106 -23.10 21.82 -12.72
CA ASP A 106 -22.80 21.12 -13.99
C ASP A 106 -21.29 20.97 -14.27
N GLN A 107 -20.42 21.66 -13.50
CA GLN A 107 -18.98 21.49 -13.54
C GLN A 107 -18.46 20.56 -12.43
N MET A 108 -19.35 20.06 -11.57
CA MET A 108 -18.99 19.10 -10.54
C MET A 108 -18.99 17.70 -11.13
N ILE A 109 -17.80 17.15 -11.31
CA ILE A 109 -17.60 15.81 -11.84
C ILE A 109 -17.16 14.91 -10.69
N LEU A 110 -17.77 13.73 -10.57
CA LEU A 110 -17.21 12.66 -9.76
C LEU A 110 -16.08 12.02 -10.57
N SER A 111 -14.90 11.92 -9.98
CA SER A 111 -13.81 11.13 -10.56
C SER A 111 -14.28 9.72 -10.88
N SER A 112 -13.71 9.11 -11.93
CA SER A 112 -14.05 7.73 -12.26
C SER A 112 -13.79 6.85 -11.06
N GLU A 113 -14.65 5.86 -10.89
CA GLU A 113 -14.54 4.97 -9.75
C GLU A 113 -13.28 4.10 -9.82
N TRP A 114 -12.93 3.70 -11.04
CA TRP A 114 -11.74 2.96 -11.37
C TRP A 114 -10.82 3.82 -12.22
N GLN A 115 -9.55 3.81 -11.86
CA GLN A 115 -8.49 4.58 -12.50
C GLN A 115 -7.39 3.63 -12.92
N ASP A 116 -6.79 3.89 -14.08
CA ASP A 116 -5.65 3.12 -14.55
C ASP A 116 -4.39 3.71 -13.93
N VAL A 117 -3.60 2.86 -13.28
CA VAL A 117 -2.41 3.25 -12.54
C VAL A 117 -1.20 2.52 -13.10
N VAL A 118 -0.18 3.30 -13.47
CA VAL A 118 1.11 2.78 -13.93
C VAL A 118 2.21 3.26 -12.99
N ILE A 119 3.09 2.33 -12.65
CA ILE A 119 4.20 2.52 -11.75
C ILE A 119 5.48 2.02 -12.42
N ASP A 120 6.50 2.88 -12.44
CA ASP A 120 7.85 2.54 -12.82
C ASP A 120 8.80 2.89 -11.67
N PHE A 121 9.77 2.02 -11.38
CA PHE A 121 10.79 2.32 -10.39
C PHE A 121 12.12 1.64 -10.66
N ASP A 122 13.19 2.29 -10.21
CA ASP A 122 14.60 1.90 -10.33
C ASP A 122 15.31 2.45 -9.09
N GLY A 123 15.16 1.78 -7.94
CA GLY A 123 15.88 2.03 -6.68
C GLY A 123 15.79 3.46 -6.12
N SER A 124 16.51 4.39 -6.76
CA SER A 124 16.53 5.83 -6.50
C SER A 124 15.52 6.64 -7.33
N ARG A 125 14.85 6.07 -8.33
CA ARG A 125 13.95 6.80 -9.24
C ARG A 125 12.58 6.14 -9.35
N GLN A 126 11.54 6.97 -9.50
CA GLN A 126 10.15 6.51 -9.52
C GLN A 126 9.31 7.38 -10.46
N GLY A 127 8.40 6.74 -11.17
CA GLY A 127 7.34 7.35 -11.96
C GLY A 127 6.00 6.74 -11.56
N PHE A 128 5.00 7.60 -11.39
CA PHE A 128 3.63 7.23 -11.04
C PHE A 128 2.70 8.02 -11.95
N SER A 129 1.79 7.34 -12.62
CA SER A 129 0.74 7.99 -13.40
C SER A 129 -0.61 7.37 -13.14
N VAL A 130 -1.61 8.23 -13.04
CA VAL A 130 -3.02 7.88 -12.95
C VAL A 130 -3.72 8.49 -14.14
N ASP A 131 -4.34 7.64 -14.95
CA ASP A 131 -5.27 8.06 -15.98
C ASP A 131 -6.70 7.89 -15.44
N ASP A 132 -7.45 8.98 -15.39
CA ASP A 132 -8.84 9.01 -14.97
C ASP A 132 -9.67 9.58 -16.12
N PRO A 133 -10.53 8.77 -16.77
CA PRO A 133 -11.38 9.24 -17.87
C PRO A 133 -12.32 10.42 -17.51
N GLY A 134 -12.53 10.68 -16.22
CA GLY A 134 -13.40 11.72 -15.68
C GLY A 134 -12.68 12.86 -14.96
N ASP A 135 -11.34 12.83 -14.87
CA ASP A 135 -10.53 13.87 -14.23
C ASP A 135 -9.30 14.21 -15.08
N LEU A 136 -8.53 15.22 -14.68
CA LEU A 136 -7.26 15.52 -15.34
C LEU A 136 -6.21 14.48 -14.92
N PRO A 137 -5.40 13.96 -15.87
CA PRO A 137 -4.42 12.94 -15.57
C PRO A 137 -3.45 13.45 -14.51
N TYR A 138 -3.19 12.61 -13.51
CA TYR A 138 -2.23 12.91 -12.46
C TYR A 138 -0.93 12.17 -12.75
N ARG A 139 0.19 12.89 -12.63
CA ARG A 139 1.53 12.31 -12.79
C ARG A 139 2.41 12.79 -11.65
N SER A 140 3.21 11.88 -11.11
CA SER A 140 4.25 12.18 -10.14
C SER A 140 5.53 11.46 -10.53
N GLU A 141 6.64 12.20 -10.58
CA GLU A 141 7.96 11.64 -10.82
C GLU A 141 8.88 12.03 -9.66
N VAL A 142 9.59 11.05 -9.12
CA VAL A 142 10.46 11.23 -7.95
C VAL A 142 11.86 10.76 -8.28
N THR A 143 12.84 11.58 -7.92
CA THR A 143 14.25 11.26 -8.03
C THR A 143 14.95 11.48 -6.69
N VAL A 144 15.72 10.49 -6.26
CA VAL A 144 16.50 10.48 -5.01
C VAL A 144 17.98 10.65 -5.32
N GLY A 145 18.53 11.84 -5.00
CA GLY A 145 19.96 12.10 -5.07
C GLY A 145 20.69 11.96 -3.71
N PRO A 146 22.03 12.05 -3.67
CA PRO A 146 22.85 11.81 -2.48
C PRO A 146 22.57 12.70 -1.25
N GLY A 147 21.85 13.81 -1.42
CA GLY A 147 21.52 14.75 -0.33
C GLY A 147 20.11 15.33 -0.37
N SER A 148 19.31 15.00 -1.39
CA SER A 148 17.95 15.55 -1.57
C SER A 148 17.13 14.71 -2.52
N CYS A 149 15.82 14.67 -2.27
CA CYS A 149 14.82 14.19 -3.22
C CYS A 149 14.12 15.35 -3.89
N VAL A 150 13.73 15.12 -5.13
CA VAL A 150 12.86 16.02 -5.88
C VAL A 150 11.68 15.21 -6.37
N GLU A 151 10.49 15.74 -6.13
CA GLU A 151 9.22 15.25 -6.66
C GLU A 151 8.65 16.33 -7.59
N LEU A 152 8.23 15.89 -8.77
CA LEU A 152 7.54 16.71 -9.76
C LEU A 152 6.12 16.15 -9.89
N GLU A 153 5.12 16.94 -9.52
CA GLU A 153 3.71 16.55 -9.61
C GLU A 153 3.00 17.38 -10.68
N GLN A 154 2.20 16.72 -11.51
CA GLN A 154 1.23 17.36 -12.39
C GLN A 154 -0.17 17.17 -11.79
N LEU A 155 -0.80 18.27 -11.42
CA LEU A 155 -2.19 18.29 -11.00
C LEU A 155 -2.93 19.38 -11.78
N ASN A 156 -4.02 19.01 -12.44
CA ASN A 156 -4.87 19.92 -13.21
C ASN A 156 -4.09 20.75 -14.25
N GLY A 157 -3.15 20.12 -14.96
CA GLY A 157 -2.29 20.78 -15.94
C GLY A 157 -1.25 21.73 -15.36
N ARG A 158 -1.15 21.85 -14.03
CA ARG A 158 -0.12 22.64 -13.34
C ARG A 158 0.95 21.72 -12.77
N TRP A 159 2.19 22.14 -12.95
CA TRP A 159 3.34 21.43 -12.41
C TRP A 159 3.82 22.06 -11.11
N THR A 160 3.99 21.24 -10.09
CA THR A 160 4.53 21.62 -8.78
C THR A 160 5.80 20.82 -8.48
N TYR A 161 6.79 21.50 -7.91
CA TYR A 161 8.07 20.92 -7.54
C TYR A 161 8.16 20.86 -6.03
N ARG A 162 8.47 19.70 -5.47
CA ARG A 162 8.67 19.51 -4.04
C ARG A 162 10.08 18.99 -3.78
N HIS A 163 10.83 19.70 -2.93
CA HIS A 163 12.11 19.22 -2.44
C HIS A 163 11.93 18.67 -1.04
N PHE A 164 12.45 17.48 -0.80
CA PHE A 164 12.33 16.84 0.50
C PHE A 164 13.55 16.01 0.84
N ASN A 165 13.76 15.73 2.12
CA ASN A 165 14.83 14.86 2.56
C ASN A 165 14.29 13.42 2.57
N TYR A 166 14.95 12.53 1.81
CA TYR A 166 14.58 11.11 1.70
C TYR A 166 14.31 10.46 3.07
N VAL A 167 15.11 10.83 4.08
CA VAL A 167 15.10 10.21 5.41
C VAL A 167 13.88 10.62 6.25
N ARG A 168 13.20 11.74 5.93
CA ARG A 168 12.17 12.32 6.82
C ARG A 168 10.80 12.54 6.18
N THR A 169 10.73 12.67 4.86
CA THR A 169 9.56 13.27 4.22
C THR A 169 9.29 12.71 2.83
N HIS A 170 9.46 11.41 2.60
CA HIS A 170 8.74 10.78 1.49
C HIS A 170 7.26 11.11 1.67
N SER A 171 6.70 11.90 0.76
CA SER A 171 5.35 12.43 0.90
C SER A 171 4.40 11.23 0.77
N TRP A 172 4.01 10.72 1.92
CA TRP A 172 2.97 9.74 2.25
C TRP A 172 1.69 9.86 1.40
N ARG A 173 1.50 10.96 0.68
CA ARG A 173 0.35 11.29 -0.14
C ARG A 173 0.44 10.75 -1.57
N HIS A 174 1.61 10.38 -2.08
CA HIS A 174 1.79 10.22 -3.53
C HIS A 174 2.52 8.94 -3.98
N PHE A 175 2.75 7.97 -3.09
CA PHE A 175 3.09 6.60 -3.52
C PHE A 175 2.76 5.50 -2.49
N ASN A 176 1.52 4.98 -2.48
CA ASN A 176 1.17 3.79 -1.69
C ASN A 176 0.14 2.87 -2.39
N CYS A 177 0.47 2.22 -3.51
CA CYS A 177 -0.30 1.02 -3.91
C CYS A 177 0.07 -0.08 -2.92
N GLU A 178 -0.70 -0.16 -1.84
CA GLU A 178 -0.30 -0.35 -0.43
C GLU A 178 0.92 -1.21 -0.21
N ARG A 179 1.85 -0.58 0.49
CA ARG A 179 3.01 0.01 -0.16
C ARG A 179 3.83 -1.02 -0.93
N LEU A 180 3.78 -0.80 -2.25
CA LEU A 180 3.99 -1.72 -3.37
C LEU A 180 3.95 -3.17 -2.94
N LEU A 181 2.71 -3.51 -2.64
CA LEU A 181 2.09 -4.77 -2.26
C LEU A 181 2.80 -5.47 -1.08
N SER A 182 3.07 -4.60 -0.10
CA SER A 182 3.71 -4.72 1.21
C SER A 182 5.14 -5.24 1.27
N ARG A 183 5.88 -5.17 0.16
CA ARG A 183 7.33 -5.37 0.18
C ARG A 183 8.08 -4.05 0.37
N GLU A 184 7.62 -3.19 1.28
CA GLU A 184 8.30 -1.91 1.49
C GLU A 184 9.63 -2.11 2.25
N ALA A 185 10.70 -1.45 1.78
CA ALA A 185 12.04 -1.60 2.38
C ALA A 185 12.10 -1.27 3.89
N PHE A 186 11.16 -0.47 4.40
CA PHE A 186 11.07 -0.15 5.82
C PHE A 186 10.71 -1.38 6.68
N LEU A 187 9.81 -2.26 6.23
CA LEU A 187 9.44 -3.46 6.98
C LEU A 187 10.66 -4.38 7.16
N PHE A 188 11.49 -4.52 6.13
CA PHE A 188 12.67 -5.38 6.14
C PHE A 188 13.79 -4.90 7.08
N ARG A 189 13.74 -3.63 7.51
CA ARG A 189 14.70 -3.06 8.47
C ARG A 189 14.33 -3.34 9.92
N ASN A 190 13.06 -3.62 10.20
CA ASN A 190 12.57 -3.82 11.56
C ASN A 190 12.95 -5.20 12.10
N LYS A 191 13.05 -5.31 13.43
CA LYS A 191 13.08 -6.58 14.15
C LYS A 191 11.67 -6.94 14.60
N TYR A 192 11.30 -8.20 14.45
CA TYR A 192 9.99 -8.73 14.79
C TYR A 192 10.11 -9.87 15.80
N SER A 193 9.13 -9.95 16.70
CA SER A 193 8.80 -11.20 17.37
C SER A 193 7.99 -12.07 16.43
N VAL A 194 8.43 -13.30 16.22
CA VAL A 194 7.79 -14.26 15.32
C VAL A 194 7.07 -15.33 16.11
N ARG A 195 5.84 -15.67 15.70
CA ARG A 195 5.10 -16.84 16.20
C ARG A 195 4.35 -17.56 15.08
N PRO A 196 4.21 -18.90 15.13
CA PRO A 196 3.43 -19.64 14.14
C PRO A 196 1.92 -19.37 14.29
N ILE A 197 1.20 -19.41 13.16
CA ILE A 197 -0.26 -19.36 13.07
C ILE A 197 -0.75 -20.22 11.90
N GLY A 198 -1.18 -21.45 12.21
CA GLY A 198 -1.47 -22.44 11.17
C GLY A 198 -0.21 -22.75 10.34
N ASN A 199 -0.32 -22.60 9.01
CA ASN A 199 0.79 -22.78 8.07
C ASN A 199 1.61 -21.49 7.84
N PHE A 200 1.27 -20.41 8.53
CA PHE A 200 1.89 -19.10 8.35
C PHE A 200 2.65 -18.67 9.59
N GLU A 201 3.38 -17.56 9.47
CA GLU A 201 4.06 -16.91 10.58
C GLU A 201 3.52 -15.50 10.80
N LEU A 202 3.28 -15.14 12.05
CA LEU A 202 2.94 -13.78 12.45
C LEU A 202 4.18 -13.06 12.98
N PHE A 203 4.58 -12.01 12.27
CA PHE A 203 5.65 -11.10 12.64
C PHE A 203 5.04 -9.88 13.33
N THR A 204 5.44 -9.58 14.57
CA THR A 204 5.01 -8.40 15.32
C THR A 204 6.21 -7.50 15.61
N THR A 205 6.16 -6.21 15.26
CA THR A 205 7.29 -5.29 15.47
C THR A 205 7.72 -5.23 16.93
N MET A 206 9.01 -5.37 17.20
CA MET A 206 9.54 -5.28 18.58
C MET A 206 9.73 -3.84 19.08
N PHE A 207 9.96 -2.89 18.16
CA PHE A 207 10.26 -1.50 18.50
C PHE A 207 9.06 -0.59 18.26
N GLU A 208 8.77 0.24 19.26
CA GLU A 208 7.62 1.12 19.29
C GLU A 208 7.76 2.28 18.32
N TYR A 209 6.80 2.42 17.42
CA TYR A 209 6.56 3.69 16.74
C TYR A 209 5.21 4.24 17.21
N ARG A 210 5.26 5.25 18.10
CA ARG A 210 4.08 6.02 18.53
C ARG A 210 2.95 5.18 19.16
N GLY A 211 3.29 4.15 19.96
CA GLY A 211 2.31 3.32 20.67
C GLY A 211 1.52 2.36 19.76
N ARG A 212 2.09 2.02 18.61
CA ARG A 212 1.51 1.10 17.61
C ARG A 212 2.44 -0.07 17.34
N ASP A 213 1.83 -1.21 17.04
CA ASP A 213 2.51 -2.38 16.47
C ASP A 213 2.12 -2.56 15.01
N GLU A 214 3.09 -2.92 14.18
CA GLU A 214 2.80 -3.52 12.87
C GLU A 214 2.81 -5.05 13.01
N LEU A 215 1.80 -5.68 12.44
CA LEU A 215 1.57 -7.12 12.40
C LEU A 215 1.63 -7.56 10.94
N LEU A 216 2.41 -8.59 10.62
CA LEU A 216 2.51 -9.14 9.28
C LEU A 216 2.24 -10.64 9.32
N LEU A 217 1.26 -11.10 8.54
CA LEU A 217 1.06 -12.52 8.28
C LEU A 217 1.90 -12.88 7.06
N VAL A 218 2.87 -13.77 7.24
CA VAL A 218 3.85 -14.14 6.22
C VAL A 218 3.72 -15.62 5.88
N ASP A 219 3.69 -15.91 4.59
CA ASP A 219 3.90 -17.24 4.03
C ASP A 219 5.32 -17.29 3.48
N ARG A 220 6.23 -17.99 4.19
CA ARG A 220 7.62 -18.09 3.75
C ARG A 220 7.80 -19.01 2.56
N GLU A 221 7.00 -20.08 2.46
CA GLU A 221 7.11 -21.04 1.36
C GLU A 221 6.81 -20.36 0.03
N GLN A 222 5.87 -19.42 0.07
CA GLN A 222 5.49 -18.61 -1.08
C GLN A 222 6.24 -17.27 -1.17
N ASP A 223 7.13 -16.96 -0.24
CA ASP A 223 7.77 -15.63 -0.14
C ASP A 223 6.72 -14.51 -0.23
N ALA A 224 5.67 -14.52 0.59
CA ALA A 224 4.52 -13.62 0.49
C ALA A 224 4.14 -12.97 1.83
N VAL A 225 3.83 -11.67 1.79
CA VAL A 225 3.10 -11.00 2.89
C VAL A 225 1.61 -11.07 2.55
N LEU A 226 0.84 -11.79 3.35
CA LEU A 226 -0.58 -12.02 3.11
C LEU A 226 -1.47 -10.97 3.78
N VAL A 227 -1.04 -10.48 4.95
CA VAL A 227 -1.73 -9.46 5.73
C VAL A 227 -0.70 -8.51 6.31
N ARG A 228 -1.00 -7.22 6.28
CA ARG A 228 -0.34 -6.21 7.09
C ARG A 228 -1.39 -5.48 7.92
N ALA A 229 -1.22 -5.37 9.23
CA ALA A 229 -2.15 -4.66 10.09
C ALA A 229 -1.41 -3.74 11.06
N SER A 230 -2.00 -2.59 11.37
CA SER A 230 -1.49 -1.66 12.36
C SER A 230 -2.42 -1.63 13.55
N ARG A 231 -1.87 -1.89 14.73
CA ARG A 231 -2.63 -2.10 15.97
C ARG A 231 -2.24 -1.08 17.03
N TRP A 232 -3.24 -0.57 17.75
CA TRP A 232 -3.01 0.23 18.95
C TRP A 232 -2.68 -0.66 20.14
N LYS A 233 -1.51 -0.49 20.76
CA LYS A 233 -1.09 -1.33 21.90
C LYS A 233 -2.02 -1.25 23.10
N HIS A 234 -2.56 -0.06 23.39
CA HIS A 234 -3.27 0.21 24.64
C HIS A 234 -4.66 -0.44 24.71
N ASN A 235 -5.27 -0.79 23.58
CA ASN A 235 -6.61 -1.38 23.52
C ASN A 235 -6.71 -2.57 22.54
N ASP A 236 -5.58 -2.99 21.96
CA ASP A 236 -5.47 -4.09 21.00
C ASP A 236 -6.28 -3.90 19.70
N LEU A 237 -6.77 -2.68 19.42
CA LEU A 237 -7.62 -2.43 18.26
C LEU A 237 -6.80 -2.18 16.98
N ILE A 238 -7.18 -2.86 15.91
CA ILE A 238 -6.68 -2.63 14.55
C ILE A 238 -7.21 -1.29 14.04
N HIS A 239 -6.34 -0.38 13.58
CA HIS A 239 -6.75 0.92 13.04
C HIS A 239 -6.66 1.04 11.52
N SER A 240 -5.78 0.25 10.91
CA SER A 240 -5.68 0.04 9.48
C SER A 240 -5.14 -1.36 9.21
N PHE A 241 -5.50 -1.93 8.06
CA PHE A 241 -4.95 -3.19 7.60
C PHE A 241 -4.99 -3.29 6.08
N THR A 242 -4.20 -4.21 5.56
CA THR A 242 -4.07 -4.53 4.16
C THR A 242 -4.19 -6.03 3.99
N LEU A 243 -4.99 -6.46 3.02
CA LEU A 243 -5.17 -7.85 2.63
C LEU A 243 -4.60 -8.06 1.24
N HIS A 244 -3.64 -8.98 1.12
CA HIS A 244 -3.09 -9.45 -0.15
C HIS A 244 -3.68 -10.83 -0.47
N MET A 245 -4.28 -10.94 -1.66
CA MET A 245 -5.07 -12.11 -2.05
C MET A 245 -4.67 -12.61 -3.44
N GLN A 246 -4.92 -13.91 -3.66
CA GLN A 246 -4.63 -14.61 -4.92
C GLN A 246 -3.22 -14.34 -5.43
N MET A 247 -2.28 -14.91 -4.69
CA MET A 247 -0.86 -14.89 -5.02
C MET A 247 -0.62 -15.50 -6.40
N GLN A 248 0.12 -14.78 -7.24
CA GLN A 248 0.57 -15.18 -8.56
C GLN A 248 2.09 -15.35 -8.54
N SER A 249 2.58 -16.48 -9.03
CA SER A 249 4.01 -16.77 -9.13
C SER A 249 4.67 -15.90 -10.19
N GLN A 250 5.80 -15.30 -9.83
CA GLN A 250 6.72 -14.63 -10.75
C GLN A 250 8.02 -15.44 -10.84
N GLU A 251 8.48 -15.74 -12.05
CA GLU A 251 9.63 -16.63 -12.27
C GLU A 251 10.99 -15.93 -12.16
N SER A 252 11.05 -14.59 -12.23
CA SER A 252 12.31 -13.84 -12.39
C SER A 252 12.39 -12.60 -11.48
N PRO A 253 13.58 -12.25 -10.93
CA PRO A 253 14.87 -12.98 -10.96
C PRO A 253 14.99 -14.09 -9.89
N GLN A 254 14.00 -14.20 -9.01
CA GLN A 254 13.83 -15.28 -8.02
C GLN A 254 12.34 -15.60 -7.92
N PRO A 255 11.93 -16.87 -7.72
CA PRO A 255 10.52 -17.20 -7.51
C PRO A 255 9.95 -16.46 -6.31
N HIS A 256 8.92 -15.66 -6.53
CA HIS A 256 8.22 -14.93 -5.49
C HIS A 256 6.75 -14.75 -5.86
N GLN A 257 5.90 -14.47 -4.87
CA GLN A 257 4.48 -14.21 -5.12
C GLN A 257 4.14 -12.73 -5.13
N VAL A 258 3.21 -12.38 -6.02
CA VAL A 258 2.62 -11.04 -6.14
C VAL A 258 1.11 -11.19 -6.03
N PRO A 259 0.41 -10.37 -5.23
CA PRO A 259 -1.04 -10.50 -5.12
C PRO A 259 -1.75 -9.97 -6.37
N ALA A 260 -2.70 -10.73 -6.89
CA ALA A 260 -3.61 -10.27 -7.93
C ALA A 260 -4.53 -9.15 -7.44
N VAL A 261 -4.93 -9.21 -6.17
CA VAL A 261 -5.81 -8.22 -5.55
C VAL A 261 -5.26 -7.79 -4.22
N THR A 262 -5.24 -6.48 -4.00
CA THR A 262 -4.94 -5.92 -2.70
C THR A 262 -6.00 -4.94 -2.25
N LEU A 263 -6.36 -5.03 -0.96
CA LEU A 263 -7.34 -4.19 -0.30
C LEU A 263 -6.70 -3.51 0.90
N HIS A 264 -6.68 -2.18 0.92
CA HIS A 264 -6.20 -1.41 2.06
C HIS A 264 -7.37 -0.75 2.79
N PHE A 265 -7.65 -1.24 3.99
CA PHE A 265 -8.68 -0.71 4.87
C PHE A 265 -8.07 0.27 5.88
N TYR A 266 -8.69 1.43 6.01
CA TYR A 266 -8.32 2.44 7.01
C TYR A 266 -9.56 3.14 7.58
N GLY A 267 -9.52 3.43 8.88
CA GLY A 267 -10.60 4.13 9.54
C GLY A 267 -10.66 5.61 9.14
N GLY A 268 -11.87 6.12 8.89
CA GLY A 268 -12.14 7.56 8.96
C GLY A 268 -11.93 8.07 10.39
N ARG A 269 -11.79 9.40 10.59
CA ARG A 269 -11.66 9.97 11.95
C ARG A 269 -12.92 9.66 12.78
N GLY A 270 -12.87 8.62 13.59
CA GLY A 270 -13.92 8.25 14.54
C GLY A 270 -13.38 7.20 15.53
N VAL A 271 -13.67 7.37 16.81
CA VAL A 271 -13.34 6.40 17.88
C VAL A 271 -14.66 5.75 18.30
N GLY A 272 -14.74 4.42 18.33
CA GLY A 272 -15.88 3.69 18.87
C GLY A 272 -16.84 3.09 17.82
N ALA A 273 -18.14 3.07 18.13
CA ALA A 273 -19.19 2.30 17.45
C ALA A 273 -19.57 2.80 16.04
N ASP A 274 -19.24 4.06 15.69
CA ASP A 274 -19.58 4.67 14.39
C ASP A 274 -18.41 4.61 13.39
N ARG A 275 -17.55 3.60 13.53
CA ARG A 275 -16.32 3.50 12.75
C ARG A 275 -16.64 3.22 11.28
N THR A 276 -16.53 4.27 10.48
CA THR A 276 -16.57 4.15 9.03
C THR A 276 -15.22 3.66 8.52
N TRP A 277 -15.23 2.58 7.73
CA TRP A 277 -14.06 2.10 7.02
C TRP A 277 -14.04 2.66 5.60
N HIS A 278 -12.87 3.10 5.19
CA HIS A 278 -12.53 3.35 3.80
C HIS A 278 -11.65 2.22 3.31
N CYS A 279 -11.80 1.86 2.04
CA CYS A 279 -11.01 0.85 1.38
C CYS A 279 -10.42 1.41 0.09
N ASN A 280 -9.12 1.24 -0.11
CA ASN A 280 -8.52 1.35 -1.42
C ASN A 280 -8.41 -0.07 -2.00
N VAL A 281 -8.75 -0.24 -3.27
CA VAL A 281 -8.71 -1.54 -3.97
C VAL A 281 -7.80 -1.43 -5.17
N TYR A 282 -6.95 -2.44 -5.37
CA TYR A 282 -6.00 -2.52 -6.46
C TYR A 282 -6.12 -3.90 -7.09
N TRP A 283 -6.42 -3.90 -8.38
CA TRP A 283 -6.46 -5.07 -9.24
C TRP A 283 -5.22 -5.06 -10.13
N LEU A 284 -4.33 -6.03 -9.91
CA LEU A 284 -3.08 -6.14 -10.63
C LEU A 284 -3.34 -6.72 -12.02
N GLU A 285 -2.97 -5.98 -13.05
CA GLU A 285 -3.04 -6.45 -14.45
C GLU A 285 -1.70 -7.00 -14.90
N LYS A 286 -0.61 -6.36 -14.46
CA LYS A 286 0.75 -6.75 -14.82
C LYS A 286 1.76 -6.28 -13.77
N ALA A 287 2.75 -7.13 -13.49
CA ALA A 287 3.91 -6.79 -12.67
C ALA A 287 5.16 -7.45 -13.23
N ASP A 288 6.09 -6.62 -13.71
CA ASP A 288 7.42 -7.06 -14.14
C ASP A 288 8.45 -6.50 -13.15
N PHE A 289 9.05 -7.37 -12.34
CA PHE A 289 10.11 -6.97 -11.41
C PHE A 289 11.50 -7.16 -12.00
N ALA A 290 12.47 -6.42 -11.47
CA ALA A 290 13.86 -6.39 -11.94
C ALA A 290 14.05 -5.95 -13.40
N VAL A 291 13.12 -5.13 -13.92
CA VAL A 291 13.25 -4.49 -15.23
C VAL A 291 14.24 -3.32 -15.12
N THR A 292 15.11 -3.17 -16.12
CA THR A 292 15.99 -2.01 -16.25
C THR A 292 15.35 -0.98 -17.14
N PHE A 293 15.32 0.28 -16.69
CA PHE A 293 14.83 1.39 -17.47
C PHE A 293 15.99 2.26 -17.95
N PRO A 294 15.88 2.87 -19.14
CA PRO A 294 16.81 3.93 -19.54
C PRO A 294 16.72 5.08 -18.53
N PRO A 295 17.85 5.62 -18.02
CA PRO A 295 17.85 6.72 -17.05
C PRO A 295 17.00 7.92 -17.49
N GLU A 296 16.94 8.16 -18.79
CA GLU A 296 16.18 9.24 -19.43
C GLU A 296 14.67 9.19 -19.14
N ARG A 297 14.12 8.01 -18.78
CA ARG A 297 12.71 7.85 -18.40
C ARG A 297 12.34 8.57 -17.10
N PHE A 298 13.31 8.82 -16.22
CA PHE A 298 13.10 9.41 -14.90
C PHE A 298 13.75 10.78 -14.73
N VAL A 299 14.27 11.34 -15.81
CA VAL A 299 14.98 12.62 -15.78
C VAL A 299 13.98 13.74 -15.47
N LEU A 300 14.13 14.33 -14.28
CA LEU A 300 13.34 15.50 -13.89
C LEU A 300 13.93 16.76 -14.54
N ASN A 301 13.07 17.55 -15.18
CA ASN A 301 13.42 18.86 -15.71
C ASN A 301 13.17 19.94 -14.65
N VAL A 302 14.19 20.27 -13.85
CA VAL A 302 14.06 21.29 -12.78
C VAL A 302 14.52 22.66 -13.29
N PRO A 303 13.80 23.76 -12.97
CA PRO A 303 14.22 25.11 -13.33
C PRO A 303 15.61 25.45 -12.78
N ALA A 304 16.51 25.82 -13.68
CA ALA A 304 17.90 26.14 -13.38
C ALA A 304 18.22 27.60 -13.69
N LYS A 305 19.21 28.16 -12.97
CA LYS A 305 19.70 29.54 -13.17
C LYS A 305 18.64 30.65 -13.01
N GLU A 306 17.48 30.29 -12.48
CA GLU A 306 16.38 31.18 -12.14
C GLU A 306 15.84 30.78 -10.76
N ARG A 307 15.28 31.76 -10.05
CA ARG A 307 14.63 31.51 -8.76
C ARG A 307 13.24 30.92 -8.99
N TYR A 308 12.94 29.78 -8.39
CA TYR A 308 11.60 29.20 -8.39
C TYR A 308 11.12 28.90 -6.98
N HIS A 309 9.81 28.91 -6.76
CA HIS A 309 9.21 28.53 -5.49
C HIS A 309 8.83 27.05 -5.53
N ALA A 310 9.48 26.24 -4.68
CA ALA A 310 9.06 24.87 -4.43
C ALA A 310 7.83 24.85 -3.51
N GLU A 311 6.95 23.87 -3.67
CA GLU A 311 5.76 23.73 -2.84
C GLU A 311 6.15 23.50 -1.37
N GLY A 312 5.48 24.23 -0.47
CA GLY A 312 5.76 24.17 0.96
C GLY A 312 6.98 24.98 1.41
N GLU A 313 7.71 25.62 0.49
CA GLU A 313 8.87 26.44 0.83
C GLU A 313 8.57 27.93 0.84
N LYS A 314 8.99 28.59 1.92
CA LYS A 314 8.82 30.04 2.11
C LYS A 314 9.76 30.86 1.22
N TYR A 315 10.92 30.32 0.86
CA TYR A 315 11.96 31.03 0.12
C TYR A 315 12.19 30.39 -1.25
N PRO A 316 12.49 31.20 -2.28
CA PRO A 316 12.77 30.66 -3.61
C PRO A 316 14.09 29.86 -3.62
N ARG A 317 14.11 28.76 -4.37
CA ARG A 317 15.27 27.92 -4.64
C ARG A 317 16.00 28.35 -5.91
N TRP A 318 17.28 27.99 -5.96
CA TRP A 318 18.15 28.15 -7.11
C TRP A 318 19.05 26.91 -7.20
N VAL A 319 19.15 26.29 -8.38
CA VAL A 319 20.08 25.17 -8.62
C VAL A 319 21.13 25.56 -9.68
N ASN A 320 22.40 25.39 -9.32
CA ASN A 320 23.56 25.84 -10.11
C ASN A 320 24.30 24.74 -10.88
N ALA A 321 24.16 23.47 -10.48
CA ALA A 321 24.99 22.37 -10.97
C ALA A 321 24.15 21.13 -11.33
N PRO A 322 24.50 20.42 -12.41
CA PRO A 322 23.84 19.18 -12.80
C PRO A 322 23.92 18.15 -11.68
N ILE A 323 22.77 17.66 -11.26
CA ILE A 323 22.63 16.44 -10.48
C ILE A 323 22.33 15.37 -11.52
N LEU A 324 23.05 14.25 -11.54
CA LEU A 324 22.98 13.26 -12.62
C LEU A 324 21.55 12.77 -12.94
N ASP A 325 20.67 12.79 -11.94
CA ASP A 325 19.28 12.38 -12.06
C ASP A 325 18.29 13.55 -12.30
N ILE A 326 18.80 14.77 -12.46
CA ILE A 326 18.02 16.00 -12.68
C ILE A 326 18.65 16.79 -13.82
N THR A 327 17.95 16.89 -14.94
CA THR A 327 18.35 17.83 -15.98
C THR A 327 17.93 19.26 -15.65
N HIS A 328 18.83 20.17 -15.96
CA HIS A 328 18.69 21.58 -15.66
C HIS A 328 18.23 22.31 -16.92
N LYS A 329 17.05 22.93 -16.87
CA LYS A 329 16.48 23.68 -17.99
C LYS A 329 16.00 25.06 -17.52
N THR A 330 16.00 26.05 -18.41
CA THR A 330 15.37 27.34 -18.09
C THR A 330 13.88 27.12 -17.90
N LEU A 331 13.22 27.96 -17.09
CA LEU A 331 11.77 27.83 -16.86
C LEU A 331 10.99 27.81 -18.18
N LYS A 332 11.44 28.61 -19.16
CA LYS A 332 10.90 28.64 -20.51
C LYS A 332 11.02 27.28 -21.21
N MET A 333 12.19 26.65 -21.22
CA MET A 333 12.41 25.34 -21.85
C MET A 333 11.58 24.24 -21.18
N VAL A 334 11.49 24.25 -19.85
CA VAL A 334 10.64 23.32 -19.10
C VAL A 334 9.19 23.49 -19.55
N THR A 335 8.69 24.73 -19.55
CA THR A 335 7.32 25.04 -19.98
C THR A 335 7.06 24.62 -21.42
N GLU A 336 8.01 24.82 -22.34
CA GLU A 336 7.89 24.46 -23.75
C GLU A 336 7.86 22.95 -23.99
N GLU A 337 8.69 22.16 -23.32
CA GLU A 337 8.67 20.70 -23.45
C GLU A 337 7.41 20.09 -22.86
N LEU A 338 6.99 20.57 -21.69
CA LEU A 338 5.74 20.14 -21.07
C LEU A 338 4.56 20.42 -22.03
N ASN A 339 4.52 21.60 -22.64
CA ASN A 339 3.50 21.93 -23.64
C ASN A 339 3.59 21.08 -24.92
N LYS A 340 4.74 20.48 -25.24
CA LYS A 340 4.92 19.58 -26.40
C LYS A 340 4.48 18.14 -26.10
N GLN A 341 4.64 17.66 -24.87
CA GLN A 341 4.17 16.34 -24.46
C GLN A 341 2.63 16.22 -24.40
N HIS A 342 1.93 17.36 -24.55
CA HIS A 342 0.46 17.47 -24.52
C HIS A 342 -0.15 17.87 -25.87
N LYS A 343 0.62 17.81 -26.96
CA LYS A 343 0.13 17.84 -28.35
C LYS A 343 0.30 16.46 -28.95
#